data_AF-A0A7G2JZI8-F1
#
_entry.id   AF-A0A7G2JZI8-F1
#
_cell.length_a   1.000
_cell.length_b   1.000
_cell.length_c   1.000
_cell.angle_alpha   90.00
_cell.angle_beta   90.00
_cell.angle_gamma   90.00
#
_symmetry.space_group_name_H-M   'P 1'
#
loop_
_entity.id
_entity.type
_entity.pdbx_description
1 polymer ?
#
loop_
_entity_poly.entity_id
_entity_poly.type
_entity_poly.pdbx_seq_one_letter_code
_entity_poly.pdbx_strand_id
1 'polypeptide(L)'
;MSGQTTSEYISHHLSFLKTGDGFWNVHIDTLFFSILAAVIFLFVFSRVGKKATTGVPGKMQCLVEIVVEWVNGIVKENFHGPRNVVAPLALTIFCWVFIMNAID
;
A
#
# COMPACT_ATOMS: atom_id res chain seq x y z
N MET A 1 32.50 -22.85 -14.10
CA MET A 1 31.32 -21.99 -14.36
C MET A 1 30.10 -22.75 -13.86
N SER A 2 29.78 -22.64 -12.57
CA SER A 2 28.68 -23.40 -11.96
C SER A 2 27.35 -22.79 -12.41
N GLY A 3 26.71 -23.43 -13.38
CA GLY A 3 25.30 -23.18 -13.66
C GLY A 3 24.49 -23.55 -12.43
N GLN A 4 23.82 -22.58 -11.82
CA GLN A 4 22.89 -22.84 -10.73
C GLN A 4 21.85 -23.84 -11.23
N THR A 5 21.66 -24.94 -10.49
CA THR A 5 20.58 -25.87 -10.79
C THR A 5 19.24 -25.14 -10.63
N THR A 6 18.21 -25.46 -11.40
CA THR A 6 16.90 -24.80 -11.33
C THR A 6 16.31 -24.83 -9.92
N SER A 7 16.58 -25.90 -9.15
CA SER A 7 16.16 -25.99 -7.74
C SER A 7 16.88 -24.98 -6.83
N GLU A 8 18.15 -24.71 -7.08
CA GLU A 8 18.95 -23.76 -6.30
C GLU A 8 18.55 -22.31 -6.61
N TYR A 9 18.25 -22.01 -7.88
CA TYR A 9 17.69 -20.72 -8.29
C TYR A 9 16.33 -20.42 -7.64
N ILE A 10 15.42 -21.40 -7.63
CA ILE A 10 14.09 -21.25 -6.98
C ILE A 10 14.26 -21.04 -5.47
N SER A 11 15.15 -21.81 -4.83
CA SER A 11 15.39 -21.70 -3.38
C SER A 11 16.00 -20.34 -3.01
N HIS A 12 16.90 -19.81 -3.84
CA HIS A 12 17.47 -18.48 -3.65
C HIS A 12 16.44 -17.35 -3.84
N HIS A 13 15.54 -17.45 -4.81
CA HIS A 13 14.47 -16.46 -5.03
C HIS A 13 13.41 -16.42 -3.93
N LEU A 14 13.20 -17.55 -3.24
CA LEU A 14 12.29 -17.66 -2.11
C LEU A 14 12.96 -17.25 -0.78
N SER A 15 14.26 -16.94 -0.80
CA SER A 15 14.99 -16.49 0.38
C SER A 15 14.92 -14.97 0.54
N PHE A 16 14.49 -14.51 1.71
CA PHE A 16 14.51 -13.09 2.06
C PHE A 16 15.91 -12.63 2.46
N LEU A 17 16.23 -11.36 2.18
CA LEU A 17 17.36 -10.67 2.78
C LEU A 17 17.07 -10.44 4.28
N LYS A 18 17.75 -11.22 5.11
CA LYS A 18 17.67 -11.18 6.58
C LYS A 18 19.03 -10.82 7.15
N THR A 19 19.04 -10.10 8.28
CA THR A 19 20.28 -9.72 8.99
C THR A 19 20.96 -10.91 9.68
N GLY A 20 20.27 -12.05 9.86
CA GLY A 20 20.77 -13.28 10.51
C GLY A 20 19.67 -14.31 10.79
N ASP A 21 19.96 -15.31 11.62
CA ASP A 21 19.03 -16.38 12.05
C ASP A 21 18.69 -16.28 13.55
N GLY A 22 17.39 -16.23 13.90
CA GLY A 22 16.89 -16.02 15.28
C GLY A 22 15.69 -15.05 15.38
N PHE A 23 15.02 -15.00 16.54
CA PHE A 23 13.79 -14.21 16.78
C PHE A 23 13.96 -12.69 16.56
N TRP A 24 15.17 -12.17 16.77
CA TRP A 24 15.50 -10.74 16.62
C TRP A 24 15.90 -10.34 15.21
N ASN A 25 15.79 -11.25 14.22
CA ASN A 25 16.16 -10.94 12.87
C ASN A 25 15.02 -10.29 12.10
N VAL A 26 15.39 -9.27 11.36
CA VAL A 26 14.46 -8.43 10.62
C VAL A 26 14.61 -8.76 9.14
N HIS A 27 13.48 -8.99 8.49
CA HIS A 27 13.40 -9.10 7.03
C HIS A 27 13.53 -7.71 6.44
N ILE A 28 14.74 -7.35 6.01
CA ILE A 28 15.04 -5.99 5.53
C ILE A 28 14.20 -5.69 4.29
N ASP A 29 14.04 -6.66 3.39
CA ASP A 29 13.27 -6.50 2.16
C ASP A 29 11.82 -6.14 2.46
N THR A 30 11.16 -6.95 3.28
CA THR A 30 9.75 -6.75 3.66
C THR A 30 9.56 -5.41 4.37
N LEU A 31 10.50 -5.05 5.25
CA LEU A 31 10.42 -3.80 6.00
C LEU A 31 10.65 -2.59 5.07
N PHE A 32 11.59 -2.69 4.14
CA PHE A 32 11.85 -1.67 3.13
C PHE A 32 10.63 -1.44 2.22
N PHE A 33 10.05 -2.51 1.66
CA PHE A 33 8.88 -2.39 0.79
C PHE A 33 7.64 -1.90 1.54
N SER A 34 7.46 -2.30 2.80
CA SER A 34 6.39 -1.79 3.66
C SER A 34 6.50 -0.27 3.89
N ILE A 35 7.70 0.21 4.23
CA ILE A 35 7.95 1.66 4.40
C ILE A 35 7.80 2.39 3.07
N LEU A 36 8.33 1.84 1.97
CA LEU A 36 8.22 2.43 0.65
C LEU A 36 6.76 2.61 0.23
N ALA A 37 5.92 1.60 0.44
CA ALA A 37 4.49 1.68 0.17
C ALA A 37 3.81 2.76 1.03
N ALA A 38 4.15 2.84 2.32
CA ALA A 38 3.63 3.89 3.21
C ALA A 38 4.03 5.31 2.74
N VAL A 39 5.29 5.49 2.32
CA VAL A 39 5.79 6.78 1.78
C VAL A 39 5.09 7.14 0.48
N ILE A 40 4.93 6.20 -0.45
CA ILE A 40 4.21 6.42 -1.72
C ILE A 40 2.76 6.81 -1.45
N PHE A 41 2.08 6.08 -0.56
CA PHE A 41 0.71 6.40 -0.16
C PHE A 41 0.60 7.82 0.39
N LEU A 42 1.42 8.18 1.38
CA LEU A 42 1.41 9.52 1.97
C LEU A 42 1.74 10.60 0.95
N PHE A 43 2.68 10.34 0.03
CA PHE A 43 3.06 11.27 -1.04
C PHE A 43 1.90 11.53 -2.01
N VAL A 44 1.21 10.47 -2.46
CA VAL A 44 0.07 10.59 -3.38
C VAL A 44 -1.08 11.35 -2.71
N PHE A 45 -1.46 10.96 -1.49
CA PHE A 45 -2.55 11.61 -0.76
C PHE A 45 -2.25 13.08 -0.44
N SER A 46 -1.02 13.39 -0.02
CA SER A 46 -0.58 14.77 0.22
C SER A 46 -0.63 15.61 -1.06
N ARG A 47 -0.25 15.03 -2.21
CA ARG A 47 -0.27 15.73 -3.50
C ARG A 47 -1.70 15.99 -3.99
N VAL A 48 -2.61 15.04 -3.80
CA VAL A 48 -4.02 15.19 -4.20
C VAL A 48 -4.73 16.18 -3.28
N GLY A 49 -4.57 16.06 -1.96
CA GLY A 49 -5.18 16.96 -0.99
C GLY A 49 -4.76 18.42 -1.19
N LYS A 50 -3.50 18.69 -1.54
CA LYS A 50 -3.01 20.05 -1.84
C LYS A 50 -3.48 20.63 -3.16
N LYS A 51 -3.92 19.78 -4.10
CA LYS A 51 -4.35 20.19 -5.45
C LYS A 51 -5.86 20.07 -5.65
N ALA A 52 -6.61 19.64 -4.64
CA ALA A 52 -8.06 19.54 -4.68
C ALA A 52 -8.65 20.95 -4.84
N THR A 53 -9.43 21.15 -5.89
CA THR A 53 -10.17 22.39 -6.12
C THR A 53 -11.67 22.13 -5.95
N THR A 54 -12.41 23.10 -5.43
CA THR A 54 -13.88 23.02 -5.26
C THR A 54 -14.64 23.43 -6.52
N GLY A 55 -13.93 23.87 -7.57
CA GLY A 55 -14.49 24.27 -8.86
C GLY A 55 -14.64 23.08 -9.80
N VAL A 56 -14.16 23.20 -11.04
CA VAL A 56 -14.12 22.07 -11.97
C VAL A 56 -12.94 21.17 -11.62
N PRO A 57 -13.17 19.91 -11.19
CA PRO A 57 -12.09 19.01 -10.81
C PRO A 57 -11.26 18.60 -12.02
N GLY A 58 -9.94 18.54 -11.84
CA GLY A 58 -9.05 17.99 -12.87
C GLY A 58 -9.24 16.47 -13.03
N LYS A 59 -8.81 15.89 -14.16
CA LYS A 59 -8.95 14.45 -14.44
C LYS A 59 -8.42 13.54 -13.31
N MET A 60 -7.28 13.91 -12.72
CA MET A 60 -6.67 13.15 -11.61
C MET A 60 -7.42 13.30 -10.28
N GLN A 61 -8.05 14.45 -10.04
CA GLN A 61 -8.87 14.67 -8.85
C GLN A 61 -10.14 13.82 -8.92
N CYS A 62 -10.82 13.82 -10.08
CA CYS A 62 -12.03 13.02 -10.31
C CYS A 62 -11.80 11.52 -10.05
N LEU A 63 -10.68 10.96 -10.54
CA LEU A 63 -10.34 9.56 -10.28
C LEU A 63 -10.19 9.27 -8.78
N VAL A 64 -9.53 10.16 -8.03
CA VAL A 64 -9.34 9.97 -6.59
C VAL A 64 -10.64 10.15 -5.83
N GLU A 65 -11.48 11.12 -6.20
CA GLU A 65 -12.82 11.30 -5.61
C GLU A 65 -13.68 10.06 -5.77
N ILE A 66 -13.71 9.44 -6.96
CA ILE A 66 -14.44 8.19 -7.21
C ILE A 66 -13.96 7.08 -6.26
N VAL A 67 -12.65 6.92 -6.07
CA VAL A 67 -12.09 5.91 -5.15
C VAL A 67 -12.45 6.21 -3.69
N VAL A 68 -12.33 7.46 -3.27
CA VAL A 68 -12.63 7.88 -1.89
C VAL A 68 -14.11 7.71 -1.57
N GLU A 69 -15.00 8.12 -2.48
CA GLU A 69 -16.44 7.95 -2.33
C GLU A 69 -16.83 6.47 -2.30
N TRP A 70 -16.22 5.65 -3.13
CA TRP A 70 -16.44 4.20 -3.14
C TRP A 70 -16.06 3.55 -1.81
N VAL A 71 -14.87 3.86 -1.27
CA VAL A 71 -14.45 3.35 0.04
C VAL A 71 -15.38 3.85 1.16
N ASN A 72 -15.80 5.12 1.12
CA ASN A 72 -16.75 5.64 2.09
C ASN A 72 -18.12 4.96 2.00
N GLY A 73 -18.57 4.57 0.81
CA GLY A 73 -19.77 3.75 0.58
C GLY A 73 -19.67 2.38 1.26
N ILE A 74 -18.55 1.68 1.04
CA ILE A 74 -18.29 0.37 1.69
C ILE A 74 -18.33 0.50 3.21
N VAL A 75 -17.63 1.50 3.77
CA VAL A 75 -17.63 1.74 5.22
C VAL A 75 -19.03 2.08 5.71
N LYS A 76 -19.82 2.82 4.93
CA LYS A 76 -21.19 3.20 5.28
C LYS A 76 -22.12 2.00 5.39
N GLU A 77 -21.98 1.03 4.50
CA GLU A 77 -22.80 -0.19 4.48
C GLU A 77 -22.40 -1.17 5.59
N ASN A 78 -21.11 -1.27 5.89
CA ASN A 78 -20.59 -2.24 6.86
C ASN A 78 -20.53 -1.70 8.30
N PHE A 79 -20.48 -0.38 8.50
CA PHE A 79 -20.30 0.23 9.83
C PHE A 79 -21.31 1.36 10.11
N HIS A 80 -22.13 1.15 11.15
CA HIS A 80 -23.22 2.04 11.54
C HIS A 80 -22.86 3.01 12.70
N GLY A 81 -21.62 2.96 13.21
CA GLY A 81 -21.14 3.83 14.29
C GLY A 81 -20.47 5.14 13.81
N PRO A 82 -19.81 5.90 14.71
CA PRO A 82 -19.06 7.10 14.36
C PRO A 82 -17.89 6.76 13.41
N ARG A 83 -18.03 7.19 12.15
CA ARG A 83 -17.20 6.79 11.00
C ARG A 83 -16.08 7.76 10.63
N ASN A 84 -15.96 8.86 11.38
CA ASN A 84 -14.96 9.91 11.23
C ASN A 84 -13.51 9.39 11.27
N VAL A 85 -13.26 8.25 11.91
CA VAL A 85 -11.95 7.59 11.94
C VAL A 85 -11.90 6.34 11.05
N VAL A 86 -13.03 5.63 10.93
CA VAL A 86 -13.09 4.36 10.18
C VAL A 86 -12.95 4.58 8.68
N ALA A 87 -13.58 5.63 8.13
CA ALA A 87 -13.49 5.94 6.71
C ALA A 87 -12.03 6.22 6.24
N PRO A 88 -11.26 7.12 6.88
CA PRO A 88 -9.87 7.34 6.49
C PRO A 88 -8.97 6.12 6.76
N LEU A 89 -9.25 5.32 7.79
CA LEU A 89 -8.49 4.09 8.06
C LEU A 89 -8.74 3.00 7.01
N ALA A 90 -9.98 2.81 6.57
CA ALA A 90 -10.30 1.86 5.52
C ALA A 90 -9.62 2.24 4.20
N LEU A 91 -9.58 3.54 3.90
CA LEU A 91 -8.90 4.07 2.73
C LEU A 91 -7.39 3.84 2.78
N THR A 92 -6.75 4.04 3.93
CA THR A 92 -5.30 3.80 4.08
C THR A 92 -4.97 2.33 3.89
N ILE A 93 -5.74 1.41 4.50
CA ILE A 93 -5.54 -0.04 4.36
C ILE A 93 -5.72 -0.47 2.91
N PHE A 94 -6.79 -0.01 2.25
CA PHE A 94 -7.05 -0.34 0.84
C PHE A 94 -5.90 0.07 -0.06
N CYS A 95 -5.49 1.35 -0.02
CA CYS A 95 -4.42 1.84 -0.88
C CYS A 95 -3.06 1.21 -0.53
N TRP A 96 -2.78 0.96 0.75
CA TRP A 96 -1.51 0.36 1.16
C TRP A 96 -1.39 -1.08 0.67
N VAL A 97 -2.42 -1.91 0.89
CA VAL A 97 -2.43 -3.30 0.40
C VAL A 97 -2.42 -3.34 -1.13
N PHE A 98 -3.15 -2.43 -1.79
CA PHE A 98 -3.12 -2.31 -3.25
C PHE A 98 -1.70 -2.02 -3.78
N ILE A 99 -0.98 -1.09 -3.15
CA ILE A 99 0.40 -0.76 -3.56
C ILE A 99 1.34 -1.94 -3.31
N MET A 100 1.24 -2.62 -2.16
CA MET A 100 2.09 -3.79 -1.88
C MET A 100 1.85 -4.92 -2.89
N ASN A 101 0.58 -5.18 -3.23
CA ASN A 101 0.23 -6.19 -4.23
C ASN A 101 0.60 -5.77 -5.66
N ALA A 102 0.77 -4.48 -5.94
CA ALA A 102 1.22 -3.99 -7.24
C ALA A 102 2.74 -4.03 -7.41
N ILE A 103 3.49 -4.20 -6.31
CA ILE A 103 4.95 -4.34 -6.29
C ILE A 103 5.38 -5.82 -6.48
N ASP A 104 4.55 -6.74 -5.99
CA ASP A 104 4.68 -8.21 -6.18
C ASP A 104 4.56 -8.61 -7.66
#